data_AF-B3SJK0-F1
#
_entry.id   AF-B3SJK0-F1
#
_cell.length_a   1.000
_cell.length_b   1.000
_cell.length_c   1.000
_cell.angle_alpha   90.00
_cell.angle_beta   90.00
_cell.angle_gamma   90.00
#
_symmetry.space_group_name_H-M   'P 1'
#
loop_
_entity.id
_entity.type
_entity.pdbx_description
1 polymer ?
#
loop_
_entity_poly.entity_id
_entity_poly.type
_entity_poly.pdbx_seq_one_letter_code
_entity_poly.pdbx_strand_id
1 'polypeptide(L)'
;LLPLAWAWTGTAITGFFVIGHDCAHKSFSKNKLVEDIVGTLAFLPLVYPYEPWRFKHDRHHAKTNMLVHDTAWQPVPPEEFDSSPVLRKAIIFGYGPIRPWLSIAHWVNWHF
;
A
#
# COMPACT_ATOMS: atom_id res chain seq x y z
N LEU A 1 17.76 -16.18 -13.85
CA LEU A 1 17.66 -14.76 -14.25
C LEU A 1 16.34 -14.11 -13.82
N LEU A 2 15.20 -14.81 -13.92
CA LEU A 2 13.88 -14.29 -13.53
C LEU A 2 13.79 -13.70 -12.12
N PRO A 3 14.39 -14.29 -11.06
CA PRO A 3 14.29 -13.70 -9.72
C PRO A 3 14.94 -12.31 -9.61
N LEU A 4 16.10 -12.12 -10.26
CA LEU A 4 16.79 -10.82 -10.31
C LEU A 4 16.00 -9.81 -11.15
N ALA A 5 15.43 -10.26 -12.27
CA ALA A 5 14.58 -9.40 -13.11
C ALA A 5 13.32 -8.94 -12.35
N TRP A 6 12.68 -9.81 -11.57
CA TRP A 6 11.53 -9.44 -10.74
C TRP A 6 11.90 -8.52 -9.58
N ALA A 7 13.01 -8.77 -8.90
CA ALA A 7 13.51 -7.87 -7.86
C ALA A 7 13.73 -6.47 -8.45
N TRP A 8 14.43 -6.38 -9.60
CA TRP A 8 14.67 -5.11 -10.28
C TRP A 8 13.38 -4.42 -10.73
N THR A 9 12.46 -5.17 -11.34
CA THR A 9 11.18 -4.63 -11.83
C THR A 9 10.32 -4.15 -10.66
N GLY A 10 10.26 -4.90 -9.56
CA GLY A 10 9.58 -4.50 -8.33
C GLY A 10 10.15 -3.19 -7.77
N THR A 11 11.48 -3.08 -7.66
CA THR A 11 12.14 -1.84 -7.22
C THR A 11 11.85 -0.67 -8.15
N ALA A 12 11.89 -0.87 -9.47
CA ALA A 12 11.59 0.18 -10.44
C ALA A 12 10.14 0.69 -10.30
N ILE A 13 9.18 -0.22 -10.12
CA ILE A 13 7.77 0.11 -9.86
C ILE A 13 7.62 0.85 -8.51
N THR A 14 8.33 0.45 -7.46
CA THR A 14 8.36 1.21 -6.20
C THR A 14 8.92 2.62 -6.40
N GLY A 15 9.92 2.80 -7.27
CA GLY A 15 10.47 4.13 -7.60
C GLY A 15 9.41 5.09 -8.15
N PHE A 16 8.54 4.61 -9.03
CA PHE A 16 7.39 5.40 -9.52
C PHE A 16 6.45 5.82 -8.38
N PHE A 17 6.17 4.93 -7.44
CA PHE A 17 5.37 5.27 -6.26
C PHE A 17 6.02 6.37 -5.42
N VAL A 18 7.33 6.30 -5.19
CA VAL A 18 8.07 7.32 -4.43
C VAL A 18 7.98 8.69 -5.09
N ILE A 19 8.17 8.77 -6.41
CA ILE A 19 8.03 10.04 -7.15
C ILE A 19 6.63 10.62 -6.97
N GLY A 20 5.59 9.83 -7.20
CA GLY A 20 4.22 10.32 -7.03
C GLY A 20 3.88 10.64 -5.57
N HIS A 21 4.44 9.93 -4.60
CA HIS A 21 4.32 10.24 -3.18
C HIS A 21 4.90 11.63 -2.84
N ASP A 22 6.07 11.95 -3.36
CA ASP A 22 6.69 13.26 -3.12
C ASP A 22 5.92 14.40 -3.80
N CYS A 23 5.33 14.13 -4.98
CA CYS A 23 4.38 15.03 -5.63
C CYS A 23 3.08 15.23 -4.84
N ALA A 24 2.56 14.18 -4.19
CA ALA A 24 1.39 14.28 -3.33
C ALA A 24 1.65 15.22 -2.14
N HIS A 25 2.85 15.13 -1.55
CA HIS A 25 3.33 16.04 -0.51
C HIS A 25 3.66 17.47 -0.99
N LYS A 26 3.58 17.74 -2.29
CA LYS A 26 3.97 19.01 -2.91
C LYS A 26 5.44 19.38 -2.63
N SER A 27 6.31 18.37 -2.65
CA SER A 27 7.73 18.48 -2.31
C SER A 27 8.69 18.20 -3.47
N PHE A 28 8.21 17.70 -4.60
CA PHE A 28 9.04 17.34 -5.75
C PHE A 28 9.33 18.56 -6.64
N SER A 29 8.43 19.55 -6.69
CA SER A 29 8.57 20.77 -7.48
C SER A 29 7.92 21.98 -6.81
N LYS A 30 8.44 23.18 -7.07
CA LYS A 30 7.81 24.44 -6.60
C LYS A 30 6.49 24.75 -7.32
N ASN A 31 6.25 24.15 -8.49
CA ASN A 31 5.04 24.39 -9.28
C ASN A 31 3.99 23.32 -9.02
N LYS A 32 2.85 23.70 -8.43
CA LYS A 32 1.77 22.79 -8.07
C LYS A 32 1.15 22.04 -9.25
N LEU A 33 1.08 22.67 -10.44
CA LEU A 33 0.59 21.99 -11.64
C LEU A 33 1.57 20.89 -12.09
N VAL A 34 2.87 21.13 -11.95
CA VAL A 34 3.89 20.11 -12.23
C VAL A 34 3.74 18.94 -11.25
N GLU A 35 3.48 19.22 -9.97
CA GLU A 35 3.21 18.17 -8.98
C GLU A 35 2.03 17.28 -9.37
N ASP A 36 0.92 17.87 -9.80
CA ASP A 36 -0.28 17.12 -10.15
C ASP A 36 -0.08 16.27 -11.43
N ILE A 37 0.60 16.84 -12.44
CA ILE A 37 0.91 16.13 -13.68
C ILE A 37 1.89 14.99 -13.43
N VAL A 38 3.03 15.27 -12.79
CA VAL A 38 4.06 14.26 -12.54
C VAL A 38 3.55 13.17 -11.62
N GLY A 39 2.83 13.52 -10.55
CA GLY A 39 2.24 12.55 -9.64
C GLY A 39 1.24 11.63 -10.35
N THR A 40 0.37 12.19 -11.20
CA THR A 40 -0.57 11.40 -12.00
C THR A 40 0.16 10.44 -12.94
N LEU A 41 1.14 10.94 -13.71
CA LEU A 41 1.90 10.12 -14.66
C LEU A 41 2.71 9.01 -13.96
N ALA A 42 3.32 9.32 -12.81
CA ALA A 42 4.09 8.35 -12.03
C ALA A 42 3.21 7.22 -11.46
N PHE A 43 1.93 7.49 -11.19
CA PHE A 43 1.00 6.48 -10.69
C PHE A 43 0.34 5.63 -11.79
N LEU A 44 0.40 6.03 -13.07
CA LEU A 44 -0.17 5.25 -14.18
C LEU A 44 0.37 3.82 -14.29
N PRO A 45 1.69 3.56 -14.22
CA PRO A 45 2.23 2.19 -14.27
C PRO A 45 1.80 1.33 -13.08
N LEU A 46 1.38 1.96 -11.98
CA LEU A 46 0.92 1.27 -10.76
C LEU A 46 -0.54 0.83 -10.87
N VAL A 47 -1.26 1.26 -11.93
CA VAL A 47 -2.71 1.07 -12.08
C VAL A 47 -3.46 1.54 -10.83
N TYR A 48 -3.01 2.66 -10.28
CA TYR A 48 -3.50 3.18 -9.01
C TYR A 48 -3.81 4.67 -9.14
N PRO A 49 -5.02 5.14 -8.79
CA PRO A 49 -5.43 6.50 -9.09
C PRO A 49 -4.76 7.48 -8.12
N TYR A 50 -3.91 8.36 -8.66
CA TYR A 50 -3.12 9.32 -7.89
C TYR A 50 -3.96 10.21 -6.98
N GLU A 51 -4.96 10.89 -7.52
CA GLU A 51 -5.70 11.92 -6.77
C GLU A 51 -6.50 11.34 -5.58
N PRO A 52 -7.28 10.25 -5.73
CA PRO A 52 -7.88 9.57 -4.58
C PRO A 52 -6.86 9.10 -3.54
N TRP A 53 -5.70 8.61 -3.99
CA TRP A 53 -4.64 8.19 -3.08
C TRP A 53 -4.07 9.40 -2.33
N ARG A 54 -3.76 10.50 -3.01
CA ARG A 54 -3.26 11.76 -2.41
C ARG A 54 -4.19 12.24 -1.31
N PHE A 55 -5.51 12.30 -1.56
CA PHE A 55 -6.47 12.71 -0.52
C PHE A 55 -6.46 11.80 0.71
N LYS A 56 -6.41 10.47 0.51
CA LYS A 56 -6.32 9.52 1.62
C LYS A 56 -5.00 9.64 2.37
N HIS A 57 -3.91 9.87 1.64
CA HIS A 57 -2.56 10.01 2.18
C HIS A 57 -2.43 11.29 3.02
N ASP A 58 -2.96 12.41 2.54
CA ASP A 58 -3.05 13.67 3.29
C ASP A 58 -3.81 13.44 4.62
N ARG A 59 -4.91 12.68 4.57
CA ARG A 59 -5.69 12.31 5.76
C ARG A 59 -4.91 11.41 6.71
N HIS A 60 -4.17 10.42 6.18
CA HIS A 60 -3.29 9.56 6.97
C HIS A 60 -2.24 10.38 7.70
N HIS A 61 -1.54 11.29 7.04
CA HIS A 61 -0.55 12.16 7.68
C HIS A 61 -1.16 13.10 8.74
N ALA A 62 -2.36 13.62 8.50
CA ALA A 62 -3.05 14.47 9.46
C ALA A 62 -3.58 13.72 10.69
N LYS A 63 -3.75 12.38 10.60
CA LYS A 63 -4.40 11.53 11.63
C LYS A 63 -3.64 10.25 11.90
N THR A 64 -2.32 10.24 11.70
CA THR A 64 -1.51 9.03 11.78
C THR A 64 -1.69 8.37 13.14
N ASN A 65 -1.96 7.06 13.13
CA ASN A 65 -2.19 6.25 14.34
C ASN A 65 -3.38 6.68 15.21
N MET A 66 -4.28 7.53 14.71
CA MET A 66 -5.56 7.79 15.36
C MET A 66 -6.56 6.72 14.94
N LEU A 67 -7.02 5.91 15.90
CA LEU A 67 -8.09 4.93 15.69
C LEU A 67 -9.28 5.59 15.01
N VAL A 68 -9.90 4.87 14.07
CA VAL A 68 -11.03 5.30 13.22
C VAL A 68 -10.70 6.43 12.23
N HIS A 69 -9.77 7.32 12.54
CA HIS A 69 -9.48 8.51 11.74
C HIS A 69 -8.37 8.32 10.70
N ASP A 70 -7.40 7.47 11.00
CA ASP A 70 -6.37 7.04 10.07
C ASP A 70 -7.01 6.15 8.98
N THR A 71 -6.75 6.46 7.70
CA THR A 71 -7.31 5.72 6.57
C THR A 71 -6.38 4.61 6.07
N ALA A 72 -5.16 4.51 6.60
CA ALA A 72 -4.18 3.53 6.16
C ALA A 72 -4.40 2.15 6.81
N TRP A 73 -4.67 2.12 8.11
CA TRP A 73 -4.83 0.88 8.85
C TRP A 73 -5.73 1.02 10.06
N GLN A 74 -6.53 -0.02 10.34
CA GLN A 74 -7.35 -0.15 11.54
C GLN A 74 -7.17 -1.56 12.11
N PRO A 75 -6.86 -1.71 13.41
CA PRO A 75 -6.81 -3.01 14.05
C PRO A 75 -8.21 -3.62 14.16
N VAL A 76 -8.28 -4.95 14.20
CA VAL A 76 -9.48 -5.65 14.67
C VAL A 76 -9.53 -5.53 16.20
N PRO A 77 -10.62 -4.98 16.79
CA PRO A 77 -10.76 -4.89 18.23
C PRO A 77 -10.78 -6.28 18.90
N PRO A 78 -10.23 -6.43 20.12
CA PRO A 78 -10.26 -7.71 20.85
C PRO A 78 -11.67 -8.27 21.00
N GLU A 79 -12.65 -7.41 21.30
CA GLU A 79 -14.04 -7.81 21.51
C GLU A 79 -14.66 -8.36 20.23
N GLU A 80 -14.34 -7.76 19.08
CA GLU A 80 -14.78 -8.24 17.76
C GLU A 80 -14.12 -9.58 17.44
N PHE A 81 -12.82 -9.71 17.71
CA PHE A 81 -12.10 -10.95 17.48
C PHE A 81 -12.67 -12.08 18.34
N ASP A 82 -12.83 -11.87 19.65
CA ASP A 82 -13.26 -12.91 20.59
C ASP A 82 -14.68 -13.41 20.31
N SER A 83 -15.59 -12.49 19.97
CA SER A 83 -16.98 -12.79 19.62
C SER A 83 -17.17 -13.36 18.21
N SER A 84 -16.14 -13.31 17.35
CA SER A 84 -16.24 -13.77 15.97
C SER A 84 -16.32 -15.30 15.84
N PRO A 85 -17.10 -15.83 14.88
CA PRO A 85 -17.10 -17.25 14.53
C PRO A 85 -15.70 -17.75 14.11
N VAL A 86 -15.46 -19.06 14.26
CA VAL A 86 -14.18 -19.70 13.92
C VAL A 86 -13.71 -19.36 12.50
N LEU A 87 -14.63 -19.35 11.53
CA LEU A 87 -14.30 -18.98 10.14
C LEU A 87 -13.76 -17.54 10.03
N ARG A 88 -14.38 -16.58 10.74
CA ARG A 88 -13.91 -15.18 10.72
C ARG A 88 -12.56 -15.03 11.41
N LYS A 89 -12.34 -15.72 12.53
CA LYS A 89 -11.02 -15.77 13.19
C LYS A 89 -9.95 -16.33 12.24
N ALA A 90 -10.24 -17.41 11.52
CA ALA A 90 -9.34 -17.98 10.52
C ALA A 90 -9.02 -17.01 9.39
N ILE A 91 -10.02 -16.25 8.90
CA ILE A 91 -9.80 -15.19 7.90
C ILE A 91 -8.90 -14.08 8.45
N ILE A 92 -9.13 -13.61 9.68
CA ILE A 92 -8.30 -12.57 10.32
C ILE A 92 -6.84 -13.03 10.42
N PHE A 93 -6.58 -14.26 10.86
CA PHE A 93 -5.22 -14.81 10.89
C PHE A 93 -4.62 -14.98 9.49
N GLY A 94 -5.41 -15.50 8.55
CA GLY A 94 -4.97 -15.74 7.17
C GLY A 94 -4.60 -14.47 6.41
N TYR A 95 -5.36 -13.39 6.58
CA TYR A 95 -5.12 -12.10 5.92
C TYR A 95 -4.23 -11.14 6.70
N GLY A 96 -4.01 -11.39 7.99
CA GLY A 96 -3.10 -10.64 8.85
C GLY A 96 -1.71 -11.29 8.90
N PRO A 97 -1.32 -11.89 10.04
CA PRO A 97 0.06 -12.32 10.29
C PRO A 97 0.54 -13.46 9.38
N ILE A 98 -0.35 -14.29 8.85
CA ILE A 98 0.02 -15.45 8.03
C ILE A 98 0.18 -15.06 6.55
N ARG A 99 -0.45 -13.95 6.10
CA ARG A 99 -0.47 -13.53 4.71
C ARG A 99 0.91 -13.35 4.07
N PRO A 100 1.91 -12.71 4.72
CA PRO A 100 3.24 -12.56 4.13
C PRO A 100 3.89 -13.91 3.83
N TRP A 101 3.75 -14.88 4.73
CA TRP A 101 4.29 -16.22 4.57
C TRP A 101 3.62 -16.99 3.44
N LEU A 102 2.29 -16.88 3.30
CA LEU A 102 1.56 -17.47 2.18
C LEU A 102 2.00 -16.88 0.84
N SER A 103 2.24 -15.57 0.78
CA SER A 103 2.74 -14.93 -0.43
C SER A 103 4.13 -15.43 -0.81
N ILE A 104 5.03 -15.60 0.17
CA ILE A 104 6.38 -16.14 -0.05
C ILE A 104 6.29 -17.59 -0.53
N ALA A 105 5.51 -18.44 0.15
CA ALA A 105 5.34 -19.85 -0.22
C ALA A 105 4.73 -20.02 -1.62
N HIS A 106 3.71 -19.22 -1.96
CA HIS A 106 3.14 -19.18 -3.31
C HIS A 106 4.21 -18.80 -4.34
N TRP A 107 4.98 -17.75 -4.08
CA TRP A 107 6.04 -17.35 -4.99
C TRP A 107 7.07 -18.46 -5.22
N VAL A 108 7.54 -19.11 -4.15
CA VAL A 108 8.47 -20.24 -4.25
C VAL A 108 7.88 -21.37 -5.08
N ASN A 109 6.66 -21.84 -4.78
CA ASN A 109 6.06 -22.99 -5.46
C ASN A 109 5.77 -22.79 -6.96
N TRP A 110 5.47 -21.56 -7.38
CA TRP A 110 5.09 -21.28 -8.77
C TRP A 110 6.24 -20.83 -9.66
N HIS A 111 7.36 -20.44 -9.06
CA HIS A 111 8.44 -19.77 -9.78
C HIS A 111 9.82 -20.44 -9.61
N PHE A 112 9.91 -21.52 -8.82
CA PHE A 112 11.09 -22.39 -8.63
C PHE A 112 10.66 -23.85 -8.61
#